data_AF-A0A7Y7NLU7-F1
#
_entry.id   AF-A0A7Y7NLU7-F1
#
_cell.length_a   1.000
_cell.length_b   1.000
_cell.length_c   1.000
_cell.angle_alpha   90.00
_cell.angle_beta   90.00
_cell.angle_gamma   90.00
#
_symmetry.space_group_name_H-M   'P 1'
#
loop_
_entity.id
_entity.type
_entity.pdbx_description
1 polymer ?
#
loop_
_entity_poly.entity_id
_entity_poly.type
_entity_poly.pdbx_seq_one_letter_code
_entity_poly.pdbx_strand_id
1 'polypeptide(L)'
;MKKLAFMLLLLAATELRAEVNVNVNVGVPLPPPPVVYAAPPQVVFQAPPEFLQPRELGFYVAVGVAQDLFFVANNYYLFQNNRWYRSPRYDGNWVFIEHRALPPKLYNYRNRVEYLREIRERDHRRYTHSRKEYDGRYYRPEKDWKREKKEAQRERKEDRRDDRRDWKEEKNYEKEQRKEQKRHGHDD
;
A
#
# COMPACT_ATOMS: atom_id res chain seq x y z
N MET A 1 9.33 59.91 43.59
CA MET A 1 10.29 58.91 44.11
C MET A 1 9.64 57.53 44.13
N LYS A 2 9.85 56.67 43.11
CA LYS A 2 9.98 55.20 43.26
C LYS A 2 10.84 54.72 42.08
N LYS A 3 11.94 54.06 42.43
CA LYS A 3 13.03 53.63 41.54
C LYS A 3 12.63 52.33 40.80
N LEU A 4 13.31 52.12 39.67
CA LEU A 4 13.33 50.93 38.81
C LEU A 4 13.31 49.59 39.56
N ALA A 5 12.78 48.56 38.90
CA ALA A 5 13.47 47.27 38.79
C ALA A 5 13.06 46.56 37.48
N PHE A 6 13.95 46.66 36.48
CA PHE A 6 13.99 45.78 35.31
C PHE A 6 14.37 44.38 35.81
N MET A 7 13.47 43.41 35.72
CA MET A 7 13.76 42.03 36.12
C MET A 7 14.34 41.28 34.92
N LEU A 8 15.66 41.10 34.96
CA LEU A 8 16.45 40.34 34.00
C LEU A 8 16.18 38.84 34.20
N LEU A 9 15.66 38.15 33.18
CA LEU A 9 15.52 36.69 33.18
C LEU A 9 16.87 36.08 32.79
N LEU A 10 17.61 35.57 33.77
CA LEU A 10 18.85 34.82 33.57
C LEU A 10 18.54 33.43 32.97
N LEU A 11 19.02 33.17 31.76
CA LEU A 11 19.16 31.82 31.23
C LEU A 11 20.30 31.12 31.99
N ALA A 12 19.98 30.12 32.80
CA ALA A 12 20.98 29.22 33.35
C ALA A 12 21.42 28.23 32.25
N ALA A 13 22.65 28.39 31.76
CA ALA A 13 23.30 27.34 30.99
C ALA A 13 23.62 26.18 31.93
N THR A 14 23.02 25.01 31.69
CA THR A 14 23.39 23.79 32.39
C THR A 14 24.64 23.22 31.71
N GLU A 15 25.79 23.40 32.37
CA GLU A 15 27.02 22.70 32.03
C GLU A 15 26.81 21.20 32.31
N LEU A 16 26.64 20.41 31.25
CA LEU A 16 26.76 18.96 31.29
C LEU A 16 28.21 18.61 31.66
N ARG A 17 28.47 18.47 32.97
CA ARG A 17 29.71 17.87 33.45
C ARG A 17 29.72 16.41 33.02
N ALA A 18 30.52 16.10 32.01
CA ALA A 18 30.84 14.73 31.64
C ALA A 18 31.59 14.08 32.81
N GLU A 19 30.92 13.21 33.54
CA GLU A 19 31.55 12.25 34.45
C GLU A 19 32.41 11.30 33.60
N VAL A 20 33.73 11.42 33.69
CA VAL A 20 34.66 10.48 33.06
C VAL A 20 34.73 9.25 33.95
N ASN A 21 33.87 8.28 33.68
CA ASN A 21 33.93 6.96 34.31
C ASN A 21 34.98 6.12 33.58
N VAL A 22 36.16 5.95 34.18
CA VAL A 22 37.23 5.10 33.62
C VAL A 22 36.95 3.65 34.03
N ASN A 23 36.25 2.92 33.17
CA ASN A 23 36.04 1.48 33.35
C ASN A 23 37.16 0.70 32.63
N VAL A 24 37.99 0.00 33.40
CA VAL A 24 39.06 -0.87 32.89
C VAL A 24 38.42 -2.12 32.28
N ASN A 25 38.33 -2.15 30.95
CA ASN A 25 37.66 -3.24 30.23
C ASN A 25 38.64 -4.38 29.91
N VAL A 26 38.52 -5.47 30.67
CA VAL A 26 39.19 -6.75 30.36
C VAL A 26 38.46 -7.39 29.18
N GLY A 27 38.96 -7.13 27.97
CA GLY A 27 39.03 -8.06 26.83
C GLY A 27 37.85 -8.95 26.42
N VAL A 28 36.61 -8.72 26.86
CA VAL A 28 35.44 -9.45 26.33
C VAL A 28 34.67 -8.49 25.41
N PRO A 29 34.63 -8.72 24.08
CA PRO A 29 33.79 -7.93 23.21
C PRO A 29 32.34 -8.11 23.67
N LEU A 30 31.73 -7.04 24.16
CA LEU A 30 30.31 -7.02 24.46
C LEU A 30 29.55 -7.43 23.19
N PRO A 31 28.53 -8.30 23.29
CA PRO A 31 27.69 -8.61 22.14
C PRO A 31 27.12 -7.28 21.59
N PRO A 32 27.02 -7.13 20.26
CA PRO A 32 26.43 -5.94 19.69
C PRO A 32 25.03 -5.74 20.28
N PRO A 33 24.62 -4.49 20.56
CA PRO A 33 23.29 -4.23 21.08
C PRO A 33 22.24 -4.83 20.13
N PRO A 34 21.14 -5.39 20.64
CA PRO A 34 20.10 -5.97 19.81
C PRO A 34 19.56 -4.92 18.83
N VAL A 35 19.51 -5.28 17.54
CA VAL A 35 18.90 -4.44 16.51
C VAL A 35 17.39 -4.42 16.77
N VAL A 36 16.90 -3.34 17.36
CA VAL A 36 15.46 -3.14 17.57
C VAL A 36 14.84 -2.71 16.24
N TYR A 37 14.20 -3.64 15.53
CA TYR A 37 13.35 -3.29 14.40
C TYR A 37 12.08 -2.64 14.92
N ALA A 38 11.82 -1.40 14.48
CA ALA A 38 10.55 -0.75 14.79
C ALA A 38 9.40 -1.60 14.24
N ALA A 39 8.37 -1.81 15.06
CA ALA A 39 7.18 -2.54 14.64
C ALA A 39 6.58 -1.87 13.38
N PRO A 40 6.09 -2.66 12.40
CA PRO A 40 5.41 -2.12 11.24
C PRO A 40 4.24 -1.22 11.65
N PRO A 41 4.00 -0.11 10.92
CA PRO A 41 2.90 0.78 11.23
C PRO A 41 1.57 0.05 11.12
N GLN A 42 0.71 0.25 12.11
CA GLN A 42 -0.67 -0.23 12.11
C GLN A 42 -1.55 0.92 11.62
N VAL A 43 -1.96 0.90 10.36
CA VAL A 43 -2.79 1.94 9.77
C VAL A 43 -4.17 1.38 9.49
N VAL A 44 -5.18 1.91 10.17
CA VAL A 44 -6.58 1.52 10.00
C VAL A 44 -7.33 2.64 9.29
N PHE A 45 -8.04 2.28 8.21
CA PHE A 45 -8.91 3.19 7.47
C PHE A 45 -10.37 2.81 7.72
N GLN A 46 -11.23 3.81 7.97
CA GLN A 46 -12.66 3.57 8.15
C GLN A 46 -13.35 3.12 6.85
N ALA A 47 -12.82 3.55 5.71
CA ALA A 47 -13.24 3.15 4.38
C ALA A 47 -12.01 3.09 3.46
N PRO A 48 -12.07 2.35 2.34
CA PRO A 48 -10.99 2.33 1.35
C PRO A 48 -10.66 3.76 0.88
N PRO A 49 -9.39 4.18 0.95
CA PRO A 49 -9.00 5.53 0.58
C PRO A 49 -9.24 5.79 -0.91
N GLU A 50 -9.54 7.04 -1.22
CA GLU A 50 -9.59 7.52 -2.61
C GLU A 50 -8.23 8.03 -3.03
N PHE A 51 -7.91 7.89 -4.30
CA PHE A 51 -6.65 8.34 -4.85
C PHE A 51 -6.88 9.21 -6.07
N LEU A 52 -6.13 10.32 -6.13
CA LEU A 52 -6.04 11.18 -7.30
C LEU A 52 -4.64 11.09 -7.88
N GLN A 53 -4.51 11.25 -9.19
CA GLN A 53 -3.22 11.38 -9.84
C GLN A 53 -3.08 12.79 -10.42
N PRO A 54 -2.46 13.71 -9.66
CA PRO A 54 -2.04 15.00 -10.17
C PRO A 54 -1.16 14.82 -11.41
N ARG A 55 -1.44 15.58 -12.48
CA ARG A 55 -0.73 15.48 -13.76
C ARG A 55 0.79 15.62 -13.60
N GLU A 56 1.22 16.55 -12.75
CA GLU A 56 2.62 16.87 -12.50
C GLU A 56 3.39 15.77 -11.75
N LEU A 57 2.72 14.93 -10.96
CA LEU A 57 3.38 13.86 -10.20
C LEU A 57 3.51 12.58 -11.01
N GLY A 58 2.49 12.26 -11.81
CA GLY A 58 2.49 11.02 -12.59
C GLY A 58 2.42 9.75 -11.74
N PHE A 59 1.97 9.86 -10.48
CA PHE A 59 1.59 8.77 -9.57
C PHE A 59 0.42 9.20 -8.68
N TYR A 60 -0.21 8.23 -8.01
CA TYR A 60 -1.43 8.48 -7.23
C TYR A 60 -1.11 8.90 -5.79
N VAL A 61 -1.84 9.88 -5.28
CA VAL A 61 -1.83 10.35 -3.89
C VAL A 61 -3.18 10.06 -3.25
N ALA A 62 -3.20 9.52 -2.04
CA ALA A 62 -4.44 9.31 -1.30
C ALA A 62 -5.04 10.66 -0.90
N VAL A 63 -6.36 10.81 -0.93
CA VAL A 63 -7.09 12.02 -0.55
C VAL A 63 -8.18 11.70 0.46
N GLY A 64 -8.60 12.70 1.23
CA GLY A 64 -9.61 12.53 2.29
C GLY A 64 -9.13 11.70 3.49
N VAL A 65 -7.82 11.46 3.59
CA VAL A 65 -7.18 10.74 4.70
C VAL A 65 -5.97 11.54 5.22
N ALA A 66 -5.63 11.37 6.49
CA ALA A 66 -4.53 12.12 7.11
C ALA A 66 -3.14 11.59 6.71
N GLN A 67 -3.08 10.31 6.33
CA GLN A 67 -1.84 9.59 6.06
C GLN A 67 -1.20 10.04 4.74
N ASP A 68 0.12 10.11 4.71
CA ASP A 68 0.91 10.31 3.49
C ASP A 68 1.03 8.99 2.73
N LEU A 69 -0.07 8.66 2.06
CA LEU A 69 -0.24 7.40 1.35
C LEU A 69 -0.22 7.63 -0.16
N PHE A 70 0.57 6.83 -0.87
CA PHE A 70 0.80 6.94 -2.31
C PHE A 70 0.61 5.58 -2.98
N PHE A 71 0.21 5.58 -4.25
CA PHE A 71 0.07 4.36 -5.04
C PHE A 71 0.86 4.45 -6.34
N VAL A 72 1.82 3.53 -6.50
CA VAL A 72 2.77 3.50 -7.62
C VAL A 72 3.02 2.05 -8.02
N ALA A 73 2.88 1.72 -9.31
CA ALA A 73 3.19 0.40 -9.86
C ALA A 73 2.62 -0.76 -9.01
N ASN A 74 1.31 -0.72 -8.74
CA ASN A 74 0.56 -1.73 -7.98
C ASN A 74 0.98 -1.92 -6.51
N ASN A 75 1.72 -0.98 -5.95
CA ASN A 75 2.12 -0.99 -4.54
C ASN A 75 1.73 0.32 -3.86
N TYR A 76 1.41 0.19 -2.58
CA TYR A 76 1.16 1.31 -1.68
C TYR A 76 2.44 1.70 -0.97
N TYR A 77 2.66 3.00 -0.84
CA TYR A 77 3.80 3.58 -0.15
C TYR A 77 3.29 4.52 0.93
N LEU A 78 3.73 4.31 2.16
CA LEU A 78 3.37 5.12 3.31
C LEU A 78 4.61 5.85 3.81
N PHE A 79 4.50 7.16 3.99
CA PHE A 79 5.48 7.93 4.73
C PHE A 79 4.98 8.17 6.15
N GLN A 80 5.71 7.66 7.14
CA GLN A 80 5.37 7.83 8.55
C GLN A 80 6.63 7.82 9.41
N ASN A 81 6.69 8.71 10.41
CA ASN A 81 7.82 8.82 11.34
C ASN A 81 9.16 8.93 10.60
N ASN A 82 9.20 9.74 9.54
CA ASN A 82 10.36 9.97 8.70
C ASN A 82 10.93 8.72 8.02
N ARG A 83 10.09 7.69 7.83
CA ARG A 83 10.43 6.42 7.18
C ARG A 83 9.42 6.10 6.08
N TRP A 84 9.91 5.35 5.08
CA TRP A 84 9.08 4.84 4.00
C TRP A 84 8.74 3.37 4.25
N TYR A 85 7.50 3.02 3.98
CA TYR A 85 7.00 1.66 4.03
C TYR A 85 6.33 1.33 2.71
N ARG A 86 6.40 0.06 2.31
CA ARG A 86 5.72 -0.48 1.12
C ARG A 86 4.75 -1.57 1.54
N SER A 87 3.61 -1.65 0.86
CA SER A 87 2.70 -2.78 0.97
C SER A 87 1.99 -3.09 -0.34
N PRO A 88 1.64 -4.36 -0.62
CA PRO A 88 0.70 -4.70 -1.67
C PRO A 88 -0.75 -4.26 -1.37
N ARG A 89 -1.05 -3.86 -0.12
CA ARG A 89 -2.39 -3.46 0.32
C ARG A 89 -2.35 -2.11 1.02
N TYR A 90 -3.42 -1.32 0.90
CA TYR A 90 -3.49 -0.02 1.56
C TYR A 90 -3.66 -0.14 3.08
N ASP A 91 -4.15 -1.27 3.59
CA ASP A 91 -4.64 -1.48 4.96
C ASP A 91 -3.71 -2.31 5.86
N GLY A 92 -2.55 -2.75 5.38
CA GLY A 92 -1.71 -3.65 6.18
C GLY A 92 -0.44 -4.12 5.48
N ASN A 93 0.27 -5.09 6.06
CA ASN A 93 1.53 -5.67 5.55
C ASN A 93 2.60 -4.64 5.16
N TRP A 94 2.73 -3.58 5.95
CA TRP A 94 3.75 -2.56 5.76
C TRP A 94 5.14 -3.13 6.03
N VAL A 95 6.02 -3.05 5.02
CA VAL A 95 7.42 -3.42 5.14
C VAL A 95 8.26 -2.16 5.02
N PHE A 96 9.17 -1.95 5.98
CA PHE A 96 10.13 -0.85 5.92
C PHE A 96 10.98 -0.95 4.65
N ILE A 97 11.17 0.18 3.97
CA ILE A 97 12.05 0.28 2.82
C ILE A 97 12.97 1.48 2.95
N GLU A 98 14.19 1.33 2.45
CA GLU A 98 15.10 2.45 2.29
C GLU A 98 14.69 3.33 1.10
N HIS A 99 15.16 4.58 1.10
CA HIS A 99 14.93 5.51 0.00
C HIS A 99 15.29 4.92 -1.37
N ARG A 100 16.38 4.16 -1.46
CA ARG A 100 16.86 3.58 -2.72
C ARG A 100 15.91 2.56 -3.34
N ALA A 101 15.02 1.98 -2.55
CA ALA A 101 14.00 1.04 -3.01
C ALA A 101 12.69 1.72 -3.45
N LEU A 102 12.59 3.05 -3.35
CA LEU A 102 11.45 3.78 -3.87
C LEU A 102 11.43 3.75 -5.41
N PRO A 103 10.25 3.67 -6.03
CA PRO A 103 10.12 3.85 -7.47
C PRO A 103 10.71 5.20 -7.91
N PRO A 104 11.33 5.31 -9.10
CA PRO A 104 12.04 6.52 -9.53
C PRO A 104 11.21 7.81 -9.42
N LYS A 105 9.92 7.76 -9.81
CA LYS A 105 9.03 8.92 -9.72
C LYS A 105 8.82 9.41 -8.28
N LEU A 106 8.68 8.49 -7.33
CA LEU A 106 8.48 8.81 -5.92
C LEU A 106 9.80 9.17 -5.22
N TYR A 107 10.89 8.53 -5.61
CA TYR A 107 12.24 8.80 -5.12
C TYR A 107 12.67 10.27 -5.27
N ASN A 108 12.25 10.93 -6.36
CA ASN A 108 12.50 12.34 -6.62
C ASN A 108 11.84 13.28 -5.58
N TYR A 109 10.89 12.77 -4.81
CA TYR A 109 10.16 13.50 -3.77
C TYR A 109 10.40 12.95 -2.36
N ARG A 110 11.34 12.02 -2.17
CA ARG A 110 11.60 11.34 -0.88
C ARG A 110 11.79 12.27 0.32
N ASN A 111 12.37 13.46 0.09
CA ASN A 111 12.63 14.50 1.11
C ASN A 111 11.70 15.72 0.95
N ARG A 112 10.68 15.63 0.10
CA ARG A 112 9.75 16.72 -0.24
C ARG A 112 8.30 16.26 0.01
N VAL A 113 8.07 15.53 1.10
CA VAL A 113 6.74 15.02 1.43
C VAL A 113 5.75 16.17 1.69
N GLU A 114 6.21 17.28 2.26
CA GLU A 114 5.37 18.46 2.45
C GLU A 114 4.85 19.03 1.11
N TYR A 115 5.71 19.09 0.10
CA TYR A 115 5.29 19.47 -1.26
C TYR A 115 4.25 18.49 -1.83
N LEU A 116 4.37 17.18 -1.56
CA LEU A 116 3.36 16.21 -1.96
C LEU A 116 2.01 16.44 -1.27
N ARG A 117 2.02 16.86 0.01
CA ARG A 117 0.81 17.23 0.74
C ARG A 117 0.16 18.48 0.16
N GLU A 118 0.93 19.51 -0.16
CA GLU A 118 0.41 20.72 -0.81
C GLU A 118 -0.31 20.40 -2.13
N ILE A 119 0.32 19.56 -2.96
CA ILE A 119 -0.27 19.08 -4.21
C ILE A 119 -1.56 18.29 -3.94
N ARG A 120 -1.51 17.35 -2.99
CA ARG A 120 -2.66 16.53 -2.58
C ARG A 120 -3.83 17.43 -2.20
N GLU A 121 -3.62 18.42 -1.33
CA GLU A 121 -4.68 19.30 -0.86
C GLU A 121 -5.22 20.20 -1.98
N ARG A 122 -4.35 20.73 -2.84
CA ARG A 122 -4.76 21.53 -4.00
C ARG A 122 -5.65 20.73 -4.95
N ASP A 123 -5.24 19.52 -5.29
CA ASP A 123 -5.98 18.65 -6.21
C ASP A 123 -7.26 18.12 -5.59
N HIS A 124 -7.23 17.76 -4.30
CA HIS A 124 -8.41 17.33 -3.57
C HIS A 124 -9.46 18.45 -3.52
N ARG A 125 -9.07 19.69 -3.22
CA ARG A 125 -9.99 20.84 -3.28
C ARG A 125 -10.62 21.01 -4.67
N ARG A 126 -9.84 20.92 -5.75
CA ARG A 126 -10.39 21.01 -7.11
C ARG A 126 -11.39 19.88 -7.39
N TYR A 127 -11.03 18.66 -7.00
CA TYR A 127 -11.88 17.47 -7.15
C TYR A 127 -13.20 17.58 -6.37
N THR A 128 -13.18 18.11 -5.13
CA THR A 128 -14.40 18.24 -4.33
C THR A 128 -15.32 19.36 -4.81
N HIS A 129 -14.77 20.47 -5.33
CA HIS A 129 -15.58 21.58 -5.84
C HIS A 129 -16.18 21.30 -7.22
N SER A 130 -15.42 20.65 -8.11
CA SER A 130 -15.86 20.41 -9.49
C SER A 130 -15.41 19.05 -9.99
N ARG A 131 -16.06 18.00 -9.49
CA ARG A 131 -15.76 16.61 -9.85
C ARG A 131 -15.85 16.35 -11.35
N LYS A 132 -16.76 17.03 -12.06
CA LYS A 132 -16.96 16.88 -13.51
C LYS A 132 -15.84 17.55 -14.33
N GLU A 133 -15.18 18.57 -13.77
CA GLU A 133 -14.10 19.31 -14.44
C GLU A 133 -12.71 18.85 -13.98
N TYR A 134 -12.62 17.98 -12.96
CA TYR A 134 -11.35 17.39 -12.55
C TYR A 134 -10.79 16.52 -13.67
N ASP A 135 -9.63 16.91 -14.16
CA ASP A 135 -9.00 16.37 -15.36
C ASP A 135 -7.91 15.34 -15.07
N GLY A 136 -7.65 15.08 -13.78
CA GLY A 136 -6.73 14.04 -13.32
C GLY A 136 -7.35 12.65 -13.29
N ARG A 137 -6.50 11.62 -13.13
CA ARG A 137 -7.00 10.23 -12.99
C ARG A 137 -7.41 9.95 -11.54
N TYR A 138 -8.41 9.08 -11.39
CA TYR A 138 -8.98 8.67 -10.10
C TYR A 138 -8.84 7.17 -9.92
N TYR A 139 -8.50 6.74 -8.71
CA TYR A 139 -8.39 5.34 -8.32
C TYR A 139 -9.03 5.10 -6.95
N ARG A 140 -9.73 3.97 -6.80
CA ARG A 140 -10.31 3.54 -5.52
C ARG A 140 -10.18 2.01 -5.40
N PRO A 141 -9.41 1.49 -4.41
CA PRO A 141 -9.11 0.06 -4.28
C PRO A 141 -10.34 -0.85 -4.16
N GLU A 142 -11.46 -0.32 -3.64
CA GLU A 142 -12.71 -1.08 -3.49
C GLU A 142 -13.30 -1.57 -4.83
N LYS A 143 -12.99 -0.91 -5.94
CA LYS A 143 -13.49 -1.34 -7.26
C LYS A 143 -12.77 -2.59 -7.77
N ASP A 144 -11.54 -2.85 -7.31
CA ASP A 144 -10.72 -3.94 -7.83
C ASP A 144 -11.23 -5.30 -7.33
N TRP A 145 -11.57 -5.46 -6.04
CA TRP A 145 -12.09 -6.75 -5.55
C TRP A 145 -13.43 -7.14 -6.18
N LYS A 146 -14.29 -6.16 -6.50
CA LYS A 146 -15.56 -6.42 -7.21
C LYS A 146 -15.31 -6.87 -8.65
N ARG A 147 -14.28 -6.31 -9.29
CA ARG A 147 -13.87 -6.67 -10.64
C ARG A 147 -13.24 -8.07 -10.67
N GLU A 148 -12.28 -8.34 -9.78
CA GLU A 148 -11.67 -9.66 -9.61
C GLU A 148 -12.71 -10.73 -9.30
N LYS A 149 -13.64 -10.47 -8.37
CA LYS A 149 -14.74 -11.38 -8.06
C LYS A 149 -15.63 -11.67 -9.27
N LYS A 150 -15.88 -10.66 -10.11
CA LYS A 150 -16.67 -10.80 -11.33
C LYS A 150 -15.93 -11.60 -12.41
N GLU A 151 -14.63 -11.40 -12.55
CA GLU A 151 -13.76 -12.15 -13.47
C GLU A 151 -13.66 -13.62 -13.02
N ALA A 152 -13.38 -13.89 -11.75
CA ALA A 152 -13.39 -15.25 -11.18
C ALA A 152 -14.76 -15.94 -11.32
N GLN A 153 -15.86 -15.18 -11.21
CA GLN A 153 -17.21 -15.73 -11.45
C GLN A 153 -17.45 -16.07 -12.93
N ARG A 154 -16.83 -15.36 -13.87
CA ARG A 154 -16.93 -15.65 -15.31
C ARG A 154 -16.13 -16.91 -15.65
N GLU A 155 -14.89 -16.99 -15.17
CA GLU A 155 -14.01 -18.16 -15.32
C GLU A 155 -14.71 -19.43 -14.81
N ARG A 156 -15.21 -19.40 -13.56
CA ARG A 156 -15.97 -20.54 -13.00
C ARG A 156 -17.22 -20.91 -13.80
N LYS A 157 -17.83 -19.97 -14.54
CA LYS A 157 -18.97 -20.27 -15.41
C LYS A 157 -18.53 -20.89 -16.74
N GLU A 158 -17.37 -20.52 -17.24
CA GLU A 158 -16.74 -21.11 -18.42
C GLU A 158 -16.31 -22.55 -18.13
N ASP A 159 -15.61 -22.78 -17.02
CA ASP A 159 -15.24 -24.15 -16.58
C ASP A 159 -16.46 -25.06 -16.50
N ARG A 160 -17.55 -24.59 -15.86
CA ARG A 160 -18.81 -25.34 -15.77
C ARG A 160 -19.48 -25.62 -17.11
N ARG A 161 -19.25 -24.76 -18.11
CA ARG A 161 -19.79 -24.96 -19.47
C ARG A 161 -18.96 -26.00 -20.21
N ASP A 162 -17.65 -25.97 -20.02
CA ASP A 162 -16.72 -26.91 -20.61
C ASP A 162 -16.92 -28.30 -20.00
N ASP A 163 -16.95 -28.43 -18.67
CA ASP A 163 -17.31 -29.68 -17.97
C ASP A 163 -18.64 -30.29 -18.48
N ARG A 164 -19.63 -29.42 -18.72
CA ARG A 164 -20.94 -29.84 -19.24
C ARG A 164 -20.86 -30.29 -20.69
N ARG A 165 -19.99 -29.70 -21.50
CA ARG A 165 -19.77 -30.11 -22.88
C ARG A 165 -19.14 -31.49 -22.91
N ASP A 166 -18.06 -31.67 -22.14
CA ASP A 166 -17.32 -32.92 -22.06
C ASP A 166 -18.22 -34.07 -21.60
N TRP A 167 -19.02 -33.85 -20.55
CA TRP A 167 -19.99 -34.85 -20.08
C TRP A 167 -21.02 -35.26 -21.15
N LYS A 168 -21.46 -34.33 -21.99
CA LYS A 168 -22.40 -34.63 -23.08
C LYS A 168 -21.74 -35.43 -24.20
N GLU A 169 -20.50 -35.10 -24.53
CA GLU A 169 -19.71 -35.81 -25.53
C GLU A 169 -19.45 -37.25 -25.09
N GLU A 170 -19.05 -37.45 -23.83
CA GLU A 170 -18.87 -38.78 -23.23
C GLU A 170 -20.17 -39.58 -23.25
N LYS A 171 -21.31 -38.98 -22.84
CA LYS A 171 -22.61 -39.65 -22.88
C LYS A 171 -23.06 -40.02 -24.29
N ASN A 172 -22.77 -39.19 -25.28
CA ASN A 172 -23.06 -39.49 -26.67
C ASN A 172 -22.20 -40.65 -27.18
N TYR A 173 -20.90 -40.63 -26.87
CA TYR A 173 -19.97 -41.71 -27.22
C TYR A 173 -20.39 -43.04 -26.60
N GLU A 174 -20.70 -43.10 -25.30
CA GLU A 174 -21.24 -44.30 -24.64
C GLU A 174 -22.51 -44.82 -25.32
N LYS A 175 -23.40 -43.90 -25.73
CA LYS A 175 -24.65 -44.25 -26.40
C LYS A 175 -24.41 -44.82 -27.80
N GLU A 176 -23.44 -44.31 -28.53
CA GLU A 176 -23.03 -44.84 -29.84
C GLU A 176 -22.39 -46.21 -29.71
N GLN A 177 -21.45 -46.39 -28.79
CA GLN A 177 -20.83 -47.69 -28.48
C GLN A 177 -21.89 -48.75 -28.13
N ARG A 178 -22.87 -48.39 -27.30
CA ARG A 178 -23.97 -49.30 -26.96
C ARG A 178 -24.87 -49.65 -28.15
N LYS A 179 -25.05 -48.73 -29.11
CA LYS A 179 -25.81 -49.02 -30.34
C LYS A 179 -25.02 -49.95 -31.25
N GLU A 180 -23.72 -49.76 -31.36
CA GLU A 180 -22.82 -50.57 -32.19
C GLU A 180 -22.72 -52.01 -31.66
N GLN A 181 -22.53 -52.19 -30.35
CA GLN A 181 -22.57 -53.52 -29.71
C GLN A 181 -23.89 -54.26 -29.94
N LYS A 182 -25.02 -53.54 -29.88
CA LYS A 182 -26.34 -54.12 -30.16
C LYS A 182 -26.55 -54.52 -31.62
N ARG A 183 -25.88 -53.86 -32.57
CA ARG A 183 -25.94 -54.20 -33.99
C ARG A 183 -25.13 -55.46 -34.26
N HIS A 184 -23.92 -55.55 -33.72
CA HIS A 184 -23.06 -56.73 -33.90
C HIS A 184 -23.59 -58.00 -33.21
N GLY A 185 -24.29 -57.88 -32.08
CA GLY A 185 -24.90 -59.05 -31.42
C GLY A 185 -26.19 -59.58 -32.07
N HIS A 186 -26.61 -59.07 -33.23
CA HIS A 186 -27.78 -59.56 -33.98
C HIS A 186 -27.38 -60.37 -35.22
N ASP A 187 -26.09 -60.47 -35.52
CA ASP A 187 -25.54 -61.14 -36.72
C ASP A 187 -24.91 -62.52 -36.41
N ASP A 188 -25.02 -63.02 -35.17
CA ASP A 188 -24.64 -64.37 -34.71
C ASP A 188 -25.89 -65.19 -34.32
#